data_AF-A0A934QPN8-F1
#
_entry.id   AF-A0A934QPN8-F1
#
_cell.length_a   1.000
_cell.length_b   1.000
_cell.length_c   1.000
_cell.angle_alpha   90.00
_cell.angle_beta   90.00
_cell.angle_gamma   90.00
#
_symmetry.space_group_name_H-M   'P 1'
#
loop_
_entity.id
_entity.type
_entity.pdbx_description
1 polymer ?
#
loop_
_entity_poly.entity_id
_entity_poly.type
_entity_poly.pdbx_seq_one_letter_code
_entity_poly.pdbx_strand_id
1 'polypeptide(L)'
;MTETQPPSQDVGAQDDIELRLGASLVHLPIIRSVAANIAMRADFDLDAISDLRLAVDEACSTLITRAVPGTTMVCRFTIDDNELRFRGAVTSADDEAPSTASFGWRVLTTLADSANAWVEPAVHDGQGNWVHVELAKRKPELT
;
A
#
# COMPACT_ATOMS: atom_id res chain seq x y z
N MET A 1 5.68 -19.00 7.65
CA MET A 1 5.20 -18.92 6.26
C MET A 1 3.74 -19.32 6.27
N THR A 2 2.85 -18.42 5.85
CA THR A 2 1.88 -18.73 4.78
C THR A 2 1.34 -17.43 4.16
N GLU A 3 1.88 -17.09 2.99
CA GLU A 3 1.12 -16.56 1.85
C GLU A 3 0.52 -17.77 1.12
N THR A 4 -0.71 -17.70 0.58
CA THR A 4 -1.33 -18.93 0.04
C THR A 4 -2.40 -18.80 -1.07
N GLN A 5 -2.62 -17.70 -1.79
CA GLN A 5 -1.67 -17.12 -2.75
C GLN A 5 -2.14 -15.67 -3.06
N PRO A 6 -1.22 -14.80 -3.44
CA PRO A 6 -1.22 -13.37 -3.16
C PRO A 6 -1.19 -12.54 -4.45
N PRO A 7 -0.97 -11.22 -4.34
CA PRO A 7 -0.52 -10.41 -5.47
C PRO A 7 0.64 -11.05 -6.26
N SER A 8 0.41 -11.28 -7.55
CA SER A 8 1.38 -11.11 -8.64
C SER A 8 0.58 -10.49 -9.80
N GLN A 9 1.17 -9.74 -10.73
CA GLN A 9 1.89 -10.33 -11.85
C GLN A 9 3.19 -9.58 -12.07
N ASP A 10 4.28 -10.34 -12.24
CA ASP A 10 5.70 -9.99 -12.34
C ASP A 10 6.14 -8.62 -11.80
N VAL A 11 7.06 -8.63 -10.84
CA VAL A 11 7.86 -7.44 -10.55
C VAL A 11 8.53 -7.05 -11.86
N GLY A 12 8.08 -5.94 -12.45
CA GLY A 12 8.57 -5.49 -13.75
C GLY A 12 10.09 -5.31 -13.69
N ALA A 13 10.78 -5.58 -14.80
CA ALA A 13 12.24 -5.62 -14.81
C ALA A 13 12.92 -4.29 -14.44
N GLN A 14 12.16 -3.18 -14.39
CA GLN A 14 12.61 -1.84 -14.01
C GLN A 14 11.48 -1.12 -13.24
N ASP A 15 11.86 -0.43 -12.15
CA ASP A 15 11.03 0.50 -11.35
C ASP A 15 9.87 -0.08 -10.51
N ASP A 16 9.96 -1.37 -10.20
CA ASP A 16 9.02 -2.04 -9.31
C ASP A 16 9.72 -2.58 -8.05
N ILE A 17 9.18 -2.27 -6.88
CA ILE A 17 9.75 -2.62 -5.59
C ILE A 17 8.68 -3.29 -4.73
N GLU A 18 8.93 -4.52 -4.32
CA GLU A 18 8.08 -5.25 -3.40
C GLU A 18 8.76 -5.45 -2.03
N LEU A 19 8.00 -5.21 -0.96
CA LEU A 19 8.37 -5.54 0.40
C LEU A 19 7.36 -6.51 1.00
N ARG A 20 7.88 -7.53 1.68
CA ARG A 20 7.10 -8.48 2.48
C ARG A 20 7.56 -8.43 3.92
N LEU A 21 6.62 -8.22 4.82
CA LEU A 21 6.88 -7.99 6.23
C LEU A 21 5.74 -8.55 7.07
N GLY A 22 5.98 -8.79 8.37
CA GLY A 22 4.87 -9.13 9.26
C GLY A 22 3.83 -8.02 9.27
N ALA A 23 2.55 -8.36 9.33
CA ALA A 23 1.48 -7.38 9.49
C ALA A 23 1.50 -6.80 10.92
N SER A 24 2.43 -5.87 11.15
CA SER A 24 2.70 -5.28 12.46
C SER A 24 3.11 -3.82 12.32
N LEU A 25 2.54 -2.97 13.19
CA LEU A 25 2.79 -1.52 13.21
C LEU A 25 4.28 -1.18 13.46
N VAL A 26 5.06 -2.11 14.03
CA VAL A 26 6.50 -1.93 14.28
C VAL A 26 7.29 -1.73 12.98
N HIS A 27 6.77 -2.19 11.84
CA HIS A 27 7.44 -2.10 10.55
C HIS A 27 7.08 -0.83 9.76
N LEU A 28 6.08 -0.05 10.19
CA LEU A 28 5.68 1.20 9.50
C LEU A 28 6.86 2.17 9.24
N PRO A 29 7.81 2.38 10.17
CA PRO A 29 8.96 3.22 9.88
C PRO A 29 9.78 2.77 8.66
N ILE A 30 9.91 1.46 8.44
CA ILE A 30 10.65 0.88 7.31
C ILE A 30 9.93 1.20 6.00
N ILE A 31 8.62 0.98 5.94
CA ILE A 31 7.81 1.23 4.74
C ILE A 31 7.84 2.72 4.39
N ARG A 32 7.70 3.60 5.39
CA ARG A 32 7.80 5.06 5.19
C ARG A 32 9.17 5.48 4.67
N SER A 33 10.24 4.89 5.18
CA SER A 33 11.60 5.17 4.69
C SER A 33 11.79 4.73 3.25
N VAL A 34 11.23 3.57 2.87
CA VAL A 34 11.30 3.09 1.49
C VAL A 34 10.47 3.97 0.56
N ALA A 35 9.22 4.30 0.92
CA ALA A 35 8.38 5.23 0.16
C ALA A 35 9.08 6.57 -0.09
N ALA A 36 9.72 7.14 0.94
CA ALA A 36 10.47 8.39 0.83
C ALA A 36 11.65 8.27 -0.14
N ASN A 37 12.46 7.20 -0.02
CA ASN A 37 13.60 6.98 -0.91
C ASN A 37 13.17 6.78 -2.36
N ILE A 38 12.07 6.06 -2.60
CA ILE A 38 11.51 5.84 -3.94
C ILE A 38 11.08 7.18 -4.54
N ALA A 39 10.27 7.96 -3.83
CA ALA A 39 9.79 9.25 -4.30
C ALA A 39 10.93 10.25 -4.55
N MET A 40 11.93 10.29 -3.67
CA MET A 40 13.14 11.11 -3.87
C MET A 40 13.89 10.73 -5.15
N ARG A 41 14.07 9.43 -5.42
CA ARG A 41 14.75 8.97 -6.64
C ARG A 41 13.94 9.19 -7.91
N ALA A 42 12.63 9.35 -7.77
CA ALA A 42 11.70 9.69 -8.84
C ALA A 42 11.50 11.21 -9.01
N ASP A 43 12.32 12.05 -8.37
CA ASP A 43 12.27 13.52 -8.46
C ASP A 43 10.95 14.16 -7.98
N PHE A 44 10.28 13.56 -6.98
CA PHE A 44 9.17 14.23 -6.29
C PHE A 44 9.68 15.35 -5.38
N ASP A 45 8.90 16.41 -5.23
CA ASP A 45 9.21 17.49 -4.28
C ASP A 45 8.97 17.07 -2.82
N LEU A 46 9.46 17.88 -1.88
CA LEU A 46 9.42 17.56 -0.45
C LEU A 46 7.99 17.46 0.11
N ASP A 47 7.06 18.22 -0.45
CA ASP A 47 5.66 18.23 -0.03
C ASP A 47 4.99 16.93 -0.48
N ALA A 48 5.17 16.54 -1.75
CA ALA A 48 4.66 15.28 -2.28
C ALA A 48 5.31 14.05 -1.63
N ILE A 49 6.60 14.11 -1.27
CA ILE A 49 7.26 13.07 -0.46
C ILE A 49 6.62 12.98 0.93
N SER A 50 6.35 14.11 1.57
CA SER A 50 5.73 14.15 2.90
C SER A 50 4.31 13.59 2.86
N ASP A 51 3.53 13.99 1.87
CA ASP A 51 2.18 13.48 1.62
C ASP A 51 2.19 11.97 1.37
N LEU A 52 3.07 11.48 0.50
CA LEU A 52 3.19 10.05 0.20
C LEU A 52 3.52 9.25 1.45
N ARG A 53 4.45 9.72 2.28
CA ARG A 53 4.82 9.03 3.53
C ARG A 53 3.63 8.90 4.46
N LEU A 54 2.82 9.95 4.60
CA LEU A 54 1.62 9.94 5.42
C LEU A 54 0.53 9.04 4.82
N ALA A 55 0.34 9.08 3.50
CA ALA A 55 -0.66 8.26 2.81
C ALA A 55 -0.33 6.77 2.90
N VAL A 56 0.93 6.40 2.69
CA VAL A 56 1.43 5.02 2.86
C VAL A 56 1.30 4.56 4.31
N ASP A 57 1.58 5.43 5.28
CA ASP A 57 1.42 5.11 6.70
C ASP A 57 -0.03 4.78 7.05
N GLU A 58 -0.96 5.61 6.60
CA GLU A 58 -2.40 5.43 6.82
C GLU A 58 -2.93 4.18 6.11
N ALA A 59 -2.50 3.92 4.86
CA ALA A 59 -2.86 2.72 4.13
C ALA A 59 -2.37 1.45 4.85
N CYS A 60 -1.11 1.45 5.29
CA CYS A 60 -0.53 0.31 5.99
C CYS A 60 -1.15 0.09 7.36
N SER A 61 -1.42 1.15 8.14
CA SER A 61 -2.08 1.03 9.46
C SER A 61 -3.50 0.49 9.30
N THR A 62 -4.23 0.97 8.30
CA THR A 62 -5.58 0.51 7.92
C THR A 62 -5.58 -0.98 7.54
N LEU A 63 -4.57 -1.45 6.81
CA LEU A 63 -4.43 -2.86 6.46
C LEU A 63 -4.04 -3.71 7.69
N ILE A 64 -3.02 -3.29 8.45
CA ILE A 64 -2.51 -4.04 9.60
C ILE A 64 -3.60 -4.25 10.67
N THR A 65 -4.48 -3.27 10.89
CA THR A 65 -5.59 -3.41 11.85
C THR A 65 -6.66 -4.42 11.43
N ARG A 66 -6.71 -4.78 10.14
CA ARG A 66 -7.59 -5.81 9.57
C ARG A 66 -6.89 -7.15 9.34
N ALA A 67 -5.57 -7.18 9.48
CA ALA A 67 -4.80 -8.38 9.17
C ALA A 67 -5.10 -9.51 10.16
N VAL A 68 -5.20 -10.74 9.66
CA VAL A 68 -5.18 -11.92 10.52
C VAL A 68 -3.86 -11.93 11.30
N PRO A 69 -3.87 -12.05 12.64
CA PRO A 69 -2.66 -11.98 13.45
C PRO A 69 -1.59 -12.99 13.00
N GLY A 70 -0.35 -12.53 12.88
CA GLY A 70 0.78 -13.37 12.48
C GLY A 70 0.92 -13.59 10.97
N THR A 71 0.07 -12.96 10.14
CA THR A 71 0.19 -12.99 8.68
C THR A 71 1.16 -11.93 8.13
N THR A 72 1.43 -12.03 6.84
CA THR A 72 2.33 -11.14 6.10
C THR A 72 1.54 -10.01 5.44
N MET A 73 2.08 -8.80 5.47
CA MET A 73 1.68 -7.69 4.61
C MET A 73 2.62 -7.63 3.39
N VAL A 74 2.03 -7.48 2.22
CA VAL A 74 2.75 -7.25 0.96
C VAL A 74 2.55 -5.79 0.56
N CYS A 75 3.65 -5.09 0.29
CA CYS A 75 3.67 -3.71 -0.17
C CYS A 75 4.40 -3.65 -1.51
N ARG A 76 3.77 -3.11 -2.55
CA ARG A 76 4.36 -2.93 -3.87
C ARG A 76 4.36 -1.44 -4.23
N PHE A 77 5.47 -0.99 -4.78
CA PHE A 77 5.65 0.35 -5.32
C PHE A 77 5.96 0.23 -6.80
N THR A 78 5.19 0.90 -7.64
CA THR A 78 5.43 0.99 -9.08
C THR A 78 5.59 2.45 -9.46
N ILE A 79 6.64 2.76 -10.20
CA ILE A 79 6.92 4.12 -10.65
C ILE A 79 6.77 4.13 -12.17
N ASP A 80 5.89 5.01 -12.65
CA ASP A 80 5.82 5.40 -14.05
C ASP A 80 6.36 6.84 -14.20
N ASP A 81 6.50 7.34 -15.43
CA ASP A 81 7.12 8.64 -15.71
C ASP A 81 6.57 9.81 -14.86
N ASN A 82 5.27 9.76 -14.55
CA ASN A 82 4.53 10.85 -13.89
C ASN A 82 3.85 10.47 -12.57
N GLU A 83 3.92 9.21 -12.14
CA GLU A 83 3.11 8.73 -11.02
C GLU A 83 3.85 7.65 -10.24
N LEU A 84 3.72 7.71 -8.91
CA LEU A 84 4.13 6.66 -7.99
C LEU A 84 2.88 6.01 -7.42
N ARG A 85 2.73 4.72 -7.67
CA ARG A 85 1.65 3.88 -7.15
C ARG A 85 2.16 3.03 -6.00
N PHE A 86 1.41 3.02 -4.91
CA PHE A 86 1.59 2.10 -3.80
C PHE A 86 0.39 1.18 -3.70
N ARG A 87 0.65 -0.12 -3.54
CA ARG A 87 -0.37 -1.13 -3.27
C ARG A 87 0.03 -1.96 -2.04
N GLY A 88 -0.80 -1.94 -1.02
CA GLY A 88 -0.70 -2.79 0.16
C GLY A 88 -1.73 -3.91 0.13
N ALA A 89 -1.38 -5.06 0.69
CA ALA A 89 -2.27 -6.21 0.81
C ALA A 89 -2.00 -6.99 2.10
N VAL A 90 -3.07 -7.42 2.78
CA VAL A 90 -3.00 -8.36 3.91
C VAL A 90 -4.09 -9.43 3.78
N THR A 91 -3.85 -10.59 4.37
CA THR A 91 -4.92 -11.55 4.63
C THR A 91 -5.80 -11.05 5.77
N SER A 92 -7.12 -11.06 5.60
CA SER A 92 -8.13 -10.62 6.57
C SER A 92 -9.24 -11.67 6.69
N ALA A 93 -9.90 -11.70 7.85
CA ALA A 93 -11.16 -12.42 8.03
C ALA A 93 -12.37 -11.62 7.50
N ASP A 94 -12.19 -10.32 7.27
CA ASP A 94 -13.22 -9.43 6.74
C ASP A 94 -13.49 -9.73 5.26
N ASP A 95 -14.75 -9.60 4.85
CA ASP A 95 -15.21 -9.68 3.46
C ASP A 95 -15.51 -8.31 2.83
N GLU A 96 -15.32 -7.24 3.60
CA GLU A 96 -15.54 -5.86 3.17
C GLU A 96 -14.23 -5.06 3.06
N ALA A 97 -14.17 -4.19 2.04
CA ALA A 97 -13.08 -3.24 1.88
C ALA A 97 -13.15 -2.14 2.96
N PRO A 98 -12.03 -1.48 3.30
CA PRO A 98 -12.02 -0.29 4.13
C PRO A 98 -13.08 0.74 3.75
N SER A 99 -13.88 1.18 4.73
CA SER A 99 -14.94 2.14 4.49
C SER A 99 -14.40 3.48 3.98
N THR A 100 -14.92 3.91 2.83
CA THR A 100 -14.57 5.18 2.20
C THR A 100 -15.10 6.42 2.96
N ALA A 101 -16.02 6.22 3.91
CA ALA A 101 -16.54 7.28 4.79
C ALA A 101 -15.69 7.46 6.07
N SER A 102 -14.71 6.57 6.31
CA SER A 102 -13.89 6.61 7.52
C SER A 102 -13.01 7.87 7.59
N PHE A 103 -12.54 8.20 8.79
CA PHE A 103 -11.55 9.28 8.95
C PHE A 103 -10.25 8.97 8.21
N GLY A 104 -9.72 7.75 8.36
CA GLY A 104 -8.52 7.30 7.68
C GLY A 104 -8.61 7.42 6.16
N TRP A 105 -9.76 7.03 5.59
CA TRP A 105 -9.96 7.19 4.14
C TRP A 105 -9.94 8.65 3.69
N ARG A 106 -10.57 9.56 4.47
CA ARG A 106 -10.55 11.01 4.18
C ARG A 106 -9.13 11.58 4.21
N VAL A 107 -8.31 11.15 5.18
CA VAL A 107 -6.88 11.50 5.24
C VAL A 107 -6.18 11.02 3.98
N LEU A 108 -6.37 9.75 3.61
CA LEU A 108 -5.72 9.13 2.46
C LEU A 108 -6.10 9.84 1.14
N THR A 109 -7.38 10.17 0.92
CA THR A 109 -7.83 10.93 -0.27
C THR A 109 -7.44 12.42 -0.26
N THR A 110 -6.97 12.94 0.89
CA THR A 110 -6.42 14.30 0.97
C THR A 110 -4.95 14.33 0.56
N LEU A 111 -4.21 13.25 0.88
CA LEU A 111 -2.78 13.14 0.65
C LEU A 111 -2.42 12.54 -0.71
N ALA A 112 -3.25 11.66 -1.25
CA ALA A 112 -3.05 10.99 -2.53
C ALA A 112 -3.97 11.53 -3.63
N ASP A 113 -3.52 11.50 -4.88
CA ASP A 113 -4.33 11.91 -6.04
C ASP A 113 -5.41 10.88 -6.38
N SER A 114 -5.17 9.62 -6.02
CA SER A 114 -6.18 8.57 -6.08
C SER A 114 -6.01 7.56 -4.96
N ALA A 115 -7.12 6.92 -4.59
CA ALA A 115 -7.18 5.89 -3.58
C ALA A 115 -8.24 4.86 -3.95
N ASN A 116 -7.93 3.57 -3.81
CA ASN A 116 -8.87 2.49 -4.03
C ASN A 116 -8.66 1.36 -3.02
N ALA A 117 -9.72 0.62 -2.72
CA ALA A 117 -9.65 -0.52 -1.82
C ALA A 117 -10.63 -1.60 -2.26
N TRP A 118 -10.22 -2.85 -2.13
CA TRP A 118 -11.02 -3.98 -2.56
C TRP A 118 -10.66 -5.23 -1.78
N VAL A 119 -11.50 -6.24 -1.92
CA VAL A 119 -11.32 -7.56 -1.34
C VAL A 119 -11.16 -8.57 -2.46
N GLU A 120 -10.16 -9.42 -2.37
CA GLU A 120 -9.90 -10.53 -3.29
C GLU A 120 -10.03 -11.86 -2.53
N PRO A 121 -10.89 -12.80 -2.97
CA PRO A 121 -11.00 -14.10 -2.32
C PRO A 121 -9.66 -14.87 -2.40
N ALA A 122 -9.22 -15.50 -1.31
CA ALA A 122 -8.08 -16.39 -1.39
C ALA A 122 -8.41 -17.63 -2.23
N VAL A 123 -7.51 -18.00 -3.15
CA VAL A 123 -7.75 -19.06 -4.15
C VAL A 123 -7.64 -20.47 -3.55
N HIS A 124 -6.88 -20.65 -2.47
CA HIS A 124 -6.67 -21.96 -1.83
C HIS A 124 -6.74 -21.87 -0.30
N ASP A 125 -7.52 -22.79 0.26
CA ASP A 125 -7.83 -22.99 1.68
C ASP A 125 -8.62 -21.85 2.35
N GLY A 126 -9.52 -22.20 3.26
CA GLY A 126 -10.37 -21.29 4.03
C GLY A 126 -9.60 -20.38 5.01
N GLN A 127 -8.58 -19.67 4.51
CA GLN A 127 -7.61 -18.83 5.21
C GLN A 127 -7.96 -17.34 5.20
N GLY A 128 -9.12 -16.95 4.67
CA GLY A 128 -9.60 -15.56 4.67
C GLY A 128 -9.52 -14.90 3.30
N ASN A 129 -9.88 -13.62 3.23
CA ASN A 129 -9.80 -12.80 2.02
C ASN A 129 -8.51 -11.98 2.01
N TRP A 130 -8.10 -11.49 0.86
CA TRP A 130 -7.09 -10.43 0.75
C TRP A 130 -7.78 -9.07 0.75
N VAL A 131 -7.41 -8.21 1.69
CA VAL A 131 -7.83 -6.81 1.68
C VAL A 131 -6.70 -6.00 1.07
N HIS A 132 -7.03 -5.20 0.06
CA HIS A 132 -6.10 -4.34 -0.64
C HIS A 132 -6.41 -2.87 -0.39
N VAL A 133 -5.35 -2.07 -0.31
CA VAL A 133 -5.42 -0.61 -0.45
C VAL A 133 -4.40 -0.21 -1.49
N GLU A 134 -4.83 0.61 -2.44
CA GLU A 134 -3.99 1.23 -3.45
C GLU A 134 -4.12 2.74 -3.37
N LEU A 135 -3.01 3.43 -3.59
CA LEU A 135 -2.97 4.88 -3.75
C LEU A 135 -1.98 5.25 -4.83
N ALA A 136 -2.19 6.43 -5.42
CA ALA A 136 -1.23 7.00 -6.36
C ALA A 136 -0.97 8.46 -6.06
N LYS A 137 0.28 8.88 -6.25
CA LYS A 137 0.72 10.26 -6.14
C LYS A 137 1.39 10.65 -7.46
N ARG A 138 0.94 11.73 -8.08
CA ARG A 138 1.51 12.26 -9.32
C ARG A 138 2.64 13.23 -9.01
N LYS A 139 3.59 13.32 -9.94
CA LYS A 139 4.58 14.40 -9.92
C LYS A 139 3.84 15.74 -10.10
N PRO A 140 4.27 16.80 -9.40
CA PRO A 140 3.77 18.14 -9.67
C PRO A 140 4.05 18.51 -11.14
N GLU A 141 3.07 19.09 -11.84
CA GLU A 141 3.34 19.68 -13.15
C GLU A 141 4.26 20.89 -12.95
N LEU A 142 5.47 20.84 -13.53
CA LEU A 142 6.35 22.01 -13.58
C LEU A 142 5.65 23.10 -14.39
N THR A 143 5.12 24.11 -13.70
CA THR A 143 4.52 25.31 -14.30
C THR A 143 5.59 26.36 -14.56
#